data_AF-A0A9Q0LQD9-F1
#
_entry.id   AF-A0A9Q0LQD9-F1
#
_cell.length_a   1.000
_cell.length_b   1.000
_cell.length_c   1.000
_cell.angle_alpha   90.00
_cell.angle_beta   90.00
_cell.angle_gamma   90.00
#
_symmetry.space_group_name_H-M   'P 1'
#
loop_
_entity.id
_entity.type
_entity.pdbx_description
1 polymer ?
#
loop_
_entity_poly.entity_id
_entity_poly.type
_entity_poly.pdbx_seq_one_letter_code
_entity_poly.pdbx_strand_id
1 'polypeptide(L)'
;MEIKENQNQKEELKSKFELMELQKIFSDSEIVQDIEYAKKLQEWINDNDFFSKMKKGFSAKRDGFDSQNWHKAVDDKGKTLVIIKTKDNFIFGGFTQVGWTNDKSKWNESYQDNPNGYIIDSNAFIFSLRNDKGDRIPDKFTIKKGEEQYAIEYALRYGPTFGGSDIHLNDNLQKGHSNFGNSYNLPNGIEK
;
A
#
# COMPACT_ATOMS: atom_id res chain seq x y z
N MET A 1 12.13 41.79 16.71
CA MET A 1 10.87 41.53 15.99
C MET A 1 11.19 40.88 14.65
N GLU A 2 12.05 41.51 13.85
CA GLU A 2 12.56 41.06 12.54
C GLU A 2 13.16 39.63 12.48
N ILE A 3 13.93 39.20 13.49
CA ILE A 3 14.51 37.82 13.50
C ILE A 3 13.44 36.72 13.59
N LYS A 4 12.38 36.94 14.38
CA LYS A 4 11.28 35.97 14.52
C LYS A 4 10.43 35.90 13.24
N GLU A 5 10.26 37.04 12.59
CA GLU A 5 9.52 37.15 11.32
C GLU A 5 10.24 36.42 10.18
N ASN A 6 11.57 36.54 10.09
CA ASN A 6 12.39 35.81 9.12
C ASN A 6 12.43 34.29 9.36
N GLN A 7 12.34 33.83 10.61
CA GLN A 7 12.25 32.40 10.93
C GLN A 7 10.91 31.82 10.49
N ASN A 8 9.80 32.49 10.80
CA ASN A 8 8.46 32.07 10.40
C ASN A 8 8.34 31.96 8.87
N GLN A 9 8.83 32.95 8.13
CA GLN A 9 8.80 32.91 6.66
C GLN A 9 9.59 31.71 6.10
N LYS A 10 10.74 31.38 6.70
CA LYS A 10 11.53 30.22 6.28
C LYS A 10 10.81 28.90 6.52
N GLU A 11 10.11 28.76 7.64
CA GLU A 11 9.30 27.58 7.96
C GLU A 11 8.11 27.44 7.02
N GLU A 12 7.42 28.54 6.71
CA GLU A 12 6.33 28.55 5.73
C GLU A 12 6.80 28.14 4.32
N LEU A 13 7.92 28.69 3.85
CA LEU A 13 8.49 28.29 2.56
C LEU A 13 8.88 26.81 2.53
N LYS A 14 9.46 26.29 3.61
CA LYS A 14 9.82 24.87 3.73
C LYS A 14 8.57 23.98 3.66
N SER A 15 7.54 24.32 4.43
CA SER A 15 6.25 23.60 4.42
C SER A 15 5.61 23.62 3.03
N LYS A 16 5.60 24.77 2.37
CA LYS A 16 5.08 24.90 1.00
C LYS A 16 5.84 24.02 -0.01
N PHE A 17 7.17 23.96 0.12
CA PHE A 17 8.01 23.11 -0.73
C PHE A 17 7.72 21.62 -0.52
N GLU A 18 7.59 21.18 0.74
CA GLU A 18 7.23 19.79 1.07
C GLU A 18 5.85 19.41 0.51
N LEU A 19 4.87 20.30 0.58
CA LEU A 19 3.54 20.08 -0.01
C LEU A 19 3.59 19.93 -1.54
N MET A 20 4.42 20.75 -2.21
CA MET A 20 4.59 20.65 -3.68
C MET A 20 5.23 19.32 -4.10
N GLU A 21 6.24 18.85 -3.36
CA GLU A 21 6.87 17.55 -3.62
C GLU A 21 5.88 16.40 -3.43
N LEU A 22 5.08 16.42 -2.36
CA LEU A 22 4.03 15.41 -2.13
C LEU A 22 2.96 15.39 -3.22
N GLN A 23 2.51 16.56 -3.66
CA GLN A 23 1.57 16.66 -4.77
C GLN A 23 2.16 16.09 -6.06
N LYS A 24 3.45 16.31 -6.31
CA LYS A 24 4.14 15.77 -7.48
C LYS A 24 4.25 14.25 -7.43
N ILE A 25 4.58 13.67 -6.28
CA ILE A 25 4.69 12.21 -6.07
C ILE A 25 3.38 11.50 -6.46
N PHE A 26 2.23 12.07 -6.09
CA PHE A 26 0.91 11.48 -6.36
C PHE A 26 0.15 12.15 -7.51
N SER A 27 0.80 12.99 -8.32
CA SER A 27 0.16 13.76 -9.39
C SER A 27 -0.59 12.90 -10.42
N ASP A 28 -0.09 11.69 -10.66
CA ASP A 28 -0.70 10.71 -11.56
C ASP A 28 -1.82 9.87 -10.91
N SER A 29 -2.11 10.06 -9.62
CA SER A 29 -3.10 9.28 -8.87
C SER A 29 -4.50 9.88 -8.99
N GLU A 30 -5.46 9.07 -9.42
CA GLU A 30 -6.88 9.43 -9.38
C GLU A 30 -7.53 9.16 -8.01
N ILE A 31 -6.81 8.50 -7.09
CA ILE A 31 -7.33 8.06 -5.78
C ILE A 31 -6.77 8.93 -4.64
N VAL A 32 -5.47 9.18 -4.65
CA VAL A 32 -4.79 9.99 -3.64
C VAL A 32 -4.78 11.43 -4.10
N GLN A 33 -5.92 12.10 -3.93
CA GLN A 33 -6.09 13.53 -4.25
C GLN A 33 -6.03 14.41 -3.01
N ASP A 34 -6.32 13.84 -1.84
CA ASP A 34 -6.19 14.53 -0.55
C ASP A 34 -4.72 14.52 -0.11
N ILE A 35 -4.18 15.71 0.16
CA ILE A 35 -2.80 15.89 0.59
C ILE A 35 -2.53 15.25 1.96
N GLU A 36 -3.54 15.13 2.81
CA GLU A 36 -3.39 14.47 4.12
C GLU A 36 -3.20 12.96 3.96
N TYR A 37 -3.81 12.35 2.93
CA TYR A 37 -3.53 10.95 2.58
C TYR A 37 -2.11 10.76 2.07
N ALA A 38 -1.63 11.66 1.21
CA ALA A 38 -0.25 11.64 0.72
C ALA A 38 0.77 11.81 1.85
N LYS A 39 0.53 12.74 2.79
CA LYS A 39 1.35 12.92 3.99
C LYS A 39 1.40 11.66 4.84
N LYS A 40 0.26 11.02 5.10
CA LYS A 40 0.19 9.79 5.90
C LYS A 40 0.96 8.64 5.24
N LEU A 41 0.79 8.46 3.94
CA LEU A 41 1.57 7.45 3.19
C LEU A 41 3.08 7.74 3.25
N GLN A 42 3.49 9.01 3.12
CA GLN A 42 4.90 9.40 3.25
C GLN A 42 5.44 9.15 4.65
N GLU A 43 4.71 9.56 5.69
CA GLU A 43 5.05 9.34 7.09
C GLU A 43 5.20 7.85 7.42
N TRP A 44 4.30 7.01 6.90
CA TRP A 44 4.29 5.58 7.20
C TRP A 44 5.36 4.79 6.46
N ILE A 45 5.59 5.11 5.18
CA ILE A 45 6.62 4.45 4.37
C ILE A 45 8.02 4.94 4.77
N ASN A 46 8.15 6.24 5.08
CA ASN A 46 9.36 6.88 5.56
C ASN A 46 10.63 6.52 4.76
N ASP A 47 10.50 6.50 3.44
CA ASP A 47 11.56 6.11 2.52
C ASP A 47 11.64 7.07 1.34
N ASN A 48 12.54 8.05 1.45
CA ASN A 48 12.75 9.06 0.41
C ASN A 48 13.29 8.46 -0.89
N ASP A 49 14.09 7.38 -0.82
CA ASP A 49 14.61 6.72 -2.01
C ASP A 49 13.47 6.07 -2.80
N PHE A 50 12.55 5.39 -2.09
CA PHE A 50 11.33 4.85 -2.67
C PHE A 50 10.53 5.94 -3.38
N PHE A 51 10.19 7.04 -2.70
CA PHE A 51 9.38 8.11 -3.31
C PHE A 51 10.07 8.79 -4.49
N SER A 52 11.40 8.95 -4.44
CA SER A 52 12.17 9.56 -5.55
C SER A 52 12.18 8.71 -6.83
N LYS A 53 12.02 7.38 -6.70
CA LYS A 53 12.06 6.43 -7.81
C LYS A 53 10.68 5.87 -8.17
N MET A 54 9.68 6.07 -7.31
CA MET A 54 8.33 5.54 -7.47
C MET A 54 7.72 6.02 -8.78
N LYS A 55 7.06 5.11 -9.48
CA LYS A 55 6.30 5.38 -10.70
C LYS A 55 4.98 4.61 -10.64
N LYS A 56 3.92 5.17 -11.22
CA LYS A 56 2.63 4.46 -11.36
C LYS A 56 2.77 3.28 -12.34
N GLY A 57 3.01 2.09 -11.81
CA GLY A 57 3.12 0.85 -12.60
C GLY A 57 1.79 0.38 -13.17
N PHE A 58 0.72 0.42 -12.38
CA PHE A 58 -0.59 -0.12 -12.74
C PHE A 58 -1.75 0.82 -12.34
N SER A 59 -2.82 0.84 -13.14
CA SER A 59 -4.13 1.35 -12.79
C SER A 59 -5.19 0.50 -13.49
N ALA A 60 -6.14 -0.09 -12.75
CA ALA A 60 -7.17 -0.95 -13.34
C ALA A 60 -8.02 -0.22 -14.40
N LYS A 61 -8.23 1.10 -14.24
CA LYS A 61 -8.94 1.93 -15.23
C LYS A 61 -8.16 2.09 -16.55
N ARG A 62 -6.83 2.11 -16.50
CA ARG A 62 -5.95 2.29 -17.66
C ARG A 62 -5.57 0.95 -18.30
N ASP A 63 -5.20 -0.01 -17.46
CA ASP A 63 -4.55 -1.27 -17.86
C ASP A 63 -5.54 -2.45 -17.87
N GLY A 64 -6.79 -2.22 -17.45
CA GLY A 64 -7.83 -3.24 -17.36
C GLY A 64 -7.94 -3.89 -16.00
N PHE A 65 -9.13 -4.40 -15.72
CA PHE A 65 -9.49 -5.11 -14.50
C PHE A 65 -9.18 -6.61 -14.67
N ASP A 66 -7.89 -6.95 -14.63
CA ASP A 66 -7.39 -8.31 -14.84
C ASP A 66 -6.06 -8.54 -14.09
N SER A 67 -5.95 -9.68 -13.40
CA SER A 67 -4.80 -10.02 -12.56
C SER A 67 -3.54 -10.28 -13.38
N GLN A 68 -3.65 -10.75 -14.62
CA GLN A 68 -2.46 -10.95 -15.47
C GLN A 68 -1.86 -9.60 -15.85
N ASN A 69 -2.68 -8.59 -16.13
CA ASN A 69 -2.21 -7.23 -16.37
C ASN A 69 -1.59 -6.60 -15.12
N TRP A 70 -2.17 -6.87 -13.93
CA TRP A 70 -1.55 -6.53 -12.65
C TRP A 70 -0.15 -7.15 -12.51
N HIS A 71 -0.02 -8.47 -12.62
CA HIS A 71 1.24 -9.19 -12.47
C HIS A 71 2.31 -8.73 -13.49
N LYS A 72 1.92 -8.53 -14.75
CA LYS A 72 2.83 -7.96 -15.77
C LYS A 72 3.41 -6.60 -15.37
N ALA A 73 2.64 -5.81 -14.63
CA ALA A 73 3.05 -4.47 -14.21
C ALA A 73 3.90 -4.46 -12.93
N VAL A 74 3.64 -5.37 -11.98
CA VAL A 74 4.20 -5.29 -10.62
C VAL A 74 5.19 -6.40 -10.24
N ASP A 75 5.17 -7.54 -10.94
CA ASP A 75 6.08 -8.64 -10.62
C ASP A 75 7.54 -8.19 -10.83
N ASP A 76 8.38 -8.55 -9.86
CA ASP A 76 9.82 -8.27 -9.80
C ASP A 76 10.19 -6.77 -9.81
N LYS A 77 9.26 -5.89 -9.42
CA LYS A 77 9.53 -4.43 -9.29
C LYS A 77 10.04 -4.01 -7.92
N GLY A 78 10.03 -4.91 -6.93
CA GLY A 78 10.43 -4.62 -5.56
C GLY A 78 9.35 -3.86 -4.78
N LYS A 79 9.77 -2.86 -3.98
CA LYS A 79 8.88 -2.06 -3.12
C LYS A 79 7.64 -1.60 -3.89
N THR A 80 6.46 -1.89 -3.36
CA THR A 80 5.20 -1.64 -4.04
C THR A 80 4.16 -1.07 -3.08
N LEU A 81 3.57 0.06 -3.45
CA LEU A 81 2.42 0.66 -2.79
C LEU A 81 1.16 0.35 -3.59
N VAL A 82 0.21 -0.34 -2.95
CA VAL A 82 -1.10 -0.67 -3.51
C VAL A 82 -2.15 0.23 -2.88
N ILE A 83 -2.95 0.89 -3.71
CA ILE A 83 -4.07 1.72 -3.26
C ILE A 83 -5.33 1.28 -3.99
N ILE A 84 -6.35 0.91 -3.21
CA ILE A 84 -7.63 0.38 -3.67
C ILE A 84 -8.71 1.40 -3.30
N LYS A 85 -9.58 1.72 -4.27
CA LYS A 85 -10.80 2.50 -4.05
C LYS A 85 -12.01 1.66 -4.41
N THR A 86 -12.96 1.52 -3.49
CA THR A 86 -14.22 0.79 -3.74
C THR A 86 -15.29 1.71 -4.32
N LYS A 87 -16.39 1.12 -4.82
CA LYS A 87 -17.57 1.87 -5.27
C LYS A 87 -18.21 2.68 -4.14
N ASP A 88 -18.09 2.19 -2.91
CA ASP A 88 -18.61 2.83 -1.70
C ASP A 88 -17.61 3.83 -1.09
N ASN A 89 -16.65 4.31 -1.88
CA ASN A 89 -15.65 5.33 -1.51
C ASN A 89 -14.69 4.98 -0.38
N PHE A 90 -14.59 3.70 0.01
CA PHE A 90 -13.50 3.27 0.87
C PHE A 90 -12.17 3.39 0.11
N ILE A 91 -11.15 3.89 0.79
CA ILE A 91 -9.78 3.92 0.28
C ILE A 91 -8.89 3.22 1.30
N PHE A 92 -8.25 2.14 0.86
CA PHE A 92 -7.37 1.31 1.67
C PHE A 92 -6.32 0.65 0.77
N GLY A 93 -5.41 -0.11 1.36
CA GLY A 93 -4.41 -0.82 0.58
C GLY A 93 -3.30 -1.37 1.45
N GLY A 94 -2.14 -1.56 0.85
CA GLY A 94 -0.97 -2.05 1.56
C GLY A 94 0.33 -1.68 0.88
N PHE A 95 1.40 -1.78 1.63
CA PHE A 95 2.76 -1.56 1.19
C PHE A 95 3.60 -2.78 1.53
N THR A 96 4.50 -3.13 0.62
CA THR A 96 5.51 -4.17 0.80
C THR A 96 6.87 -3.64 0.37
N GLN A 97 7.92 -4.06 1.08
CA GLN A 97 9.30 -3.77 0.73
C GLN A 97 9.89 -4.75 -0.30
N VAL A 98 9.33 -5.96 -0.41
CA VAL A 98 9.86 -7.03 -1.26
C VAL A 98 9.17 -7.11 -2.62
N GLY A 99 7.87 -6.78 -2.70
CA GLY A 99 7.09 -6.82 -3.93
C GLY A 99 6.49 -8.19 -4.26
N TRP A 100 5.82 -8.29 -5.42
CA TRP A 100 5.30 -9.55 -5.96
C TRP A 100 6.36 -10.22 -6.84
N THR A 101 6.41 -11.56 -6.83
CA THR A 101 7.35 -12.32 -7.65
C THR A 101 6.89 -13.77 -7.79
N ASN A 102 7.09 -14.35 -8.97
CA ASN A 102 6.94 -15.78 -9.21
C ASN A 102 8.22 -16.58 -8.89
N ASP A 103 9.30 -15.89 -8.51
CA ASP A 103 10.54 -16.52 -8.09
C ASP A 103 10.33 -17.20 -6.73
N LYS A 104 10.03 -18.49 -6.79
CA LYS A 104 9.72 -19.31 -5.62
C LYS A 104 10.87 -19.40 -4.62
N SER A 105 12.10 -19.06 -5.01
CA SER A 105 13.23 -18.97 -4.05
C SER A 105 13.04 -17.85 -3.02
N LYS A 106 12.16 -16.88 -3.31
CA LYS A 106 11.78 -15.78 -2.41
C LYS A 106 10.51 -16.09 -1.61
N TRP A 107 9.88 -17.22 -1.86
CA TRP A 107 8.67 -17.62 -1.14
C TRP A 107 9.04 -18.34 0.16
N ASN A 108 8.07 -18.43 1.07
CA ASN A 108 8.15 -19.34 2.21
C ASN A 108 8.48 -20.76 1.72
N GLU A 109 9.47 -21.39 2.36
CA GLU A 109 10.00 -22.71 1.98
C GLU A 109 8.92 -23.79 1.85
N SER A 110 7.85 -23.70 2.63
CA SER A 110 6.71 -24.64 2.59
C SER A 110 5.91 -24.58 1.27
N TYR A 111 6.15 -23.57 0.43
CA TYR A 111 5.40 -23.31 -0.80
C TYR A 111 6.24 -23.47 -2.09
N GLN A 112 7.48 -23.98 -2.01
CA GLN A 112 8.35 -24.11 -3.19
C GLN A 112 7.76 -25.01 -4.29
N ASP A 113 7.00 -26.05 -3.92
CA ASP A 113 6.34 -26.95 -4.88
C ASP A 113 4.91 -26.54 -5.22
N ASN A 114 4.39 -25.45 -4.64
CA ASN A 114 3.02 -25.00 -4.86
C ASN A 114 2.91 -24.02 -6.05
N PRO A 115 1.75 -23.95 -6.73
CA PRO A 115 1.51 -22.95 -7.79
C PRO A 115 1.27 -21.54 -7.23
N ASN A 116 0.92 -21.47 -5.95
CA ASN A 116 0.67 -20.25 -5.19
C ASN A 116 1.54 -20.30 -3.94
N GLY A 117 1.86 -19.15 -3.36
CA GLY A 117 2.66 -19.16 -2.14
C GLY A 117 2.72 -17.80 -1.48
N TYR A 118 3.47 -17.75 -0.40
CA TYR A 118 3.60 -16.55 0.40
C TYR A 118 5.00 -15.99 0.32
N ILE A 119 5.10 -14.67 0.33
CA ILE A 119 6.36 -13.94 0.32
C ILE A 119 6.52 -13.28 1.70
N ILE A 120 7.68 -13.51 2.31
CA ILE A 120 8.00 -13.03 3.64
C ILE A 120 8.32 -11.52 3.58
N ASP A 121 7.67 -10.72 4.43
CA ASP A 121 7.99 -9.30 4.57
C ASP A 121 7.65 -8.78 5.98
N SER A 122 8.68 -8.58 6.80
CA SER A 122 8.53 -8.06 8.17
C SER A 122 8.19 -6.58 8.22
N ASN A 123 8.35 -5.85 7.11
CA ASN A 123 8.11 -4.42 7.00
C ASN A 123 6.83 -4.10 6.22
N ALA A 124 6.07 -5.12 5.81
CA ALA A 124 4.79 -4.92 5.18
C ALA A 124 3.76 -4.36 6.18
N PHE A 125 2.86 -3.55 5.64
CA PHE A 125 1.72 -3.06 6.39
C PHE A 125 0.53 -2.87 5.45
N ILE A 126 -0.67 -2.99 5.99
CA ILE A 126 -1.89 -2.56 5.34
C ILE A 126 -2.40 -1.27 5.99
N PHE A 127 -3.27 -0.54 5.31
CA PHE A 127 -3.76 0.74 5.79
C PHE A 127 -5.18 1.03 5.32
N SER A 128 -5.85 1.93 6.01
CA SER A 128 -7.13 2.51 5.59
C SER A 128 -7.04 4.02 5.67
N LEU A 129 -7.26 4.70 4.55
CA LEU A 129 -7.24 6.17 4.44
C LEU A 129 -8.63 6.77 4.61
N ARG A 130 -9.67 6.08 4.14
CA ARG A 130 -11.03 6.60 4.07
C ARG A 130 -12.07 5.49 4.22
N ASN A 131 -13.13 5.76 4.98
CA ASN A 131 -14.37 4.98 4.97
C ASN A 131 -15.44 5.62 4.07
N ASP A 132 -16.58 4.95 3.92
CA ASP A 132 -17.76 5.44 3.20
C ASP A 132 -18.16 6.88 3.57
N LYS A 133 -18.13 7.19 4.87
CA LYS A 133 -18.51 8.52 5.41
C LYS A 133 -17.46 9.60 5.23
N GLY A 134 -16.22 9.23 4.94
CA GLY A 134 -15.10 10.17 4.80
C GLY A 134 -14.59 10.76 6.12
N ASP A 135 -15.07 10.27 7.27
CA ASP A 135 -14.72 10.76 8.61
C ASP A 135 -13.66 9.90 9.31
N ARG A 136 -13.27 8.77 8.70
CA ARG A 136 -12.20 7.92 9.23
C ARG A 136 -10.88 8.67 9.25
N ILE A 137 -10.23 8.66 10.42
CA ILE A 137 -8.82 9.05 10.55
C ILE A 137 -7.96 7.97 9.89
N PRO A 138 -7.07 8.35 8.94
CA PRO A 138 -6.15 7.39 8.32
C PRO A 138 -5.35 6.60 9.34
N ASP A 139 -5.27 5.28 9.16
CA ASP A 139 -4.59 4.38 10.08
C ASP A 139 -3.81 3.29 9.34
N LYS A 140 -2.74 2.80 9.98
CA LYS A 140 -1.87 1.73 9.45
C LYS A 140 -1.82 0.55 10.40
N PHE A 141 -1.64 -0.63 9.82
CA PHE A 141 -1.68 -1.90 10.49
C PHE A 141 -0.47 -2.73 10.08
N THR A 142 0.48 -2.91 11.00
CA THR A 142 1.69 -3.68 10.73
C THR A 142 1.41 -5.17 10.80
N ILE A 143 2.24 -5.96 10.13
CA ILE A 143 2.20 -7.42 10.24
C ILE A 143 2.35 -7.85 11.70
N LYS A 144 1.65 -8.92 12.11
CA LYS A 144 1.81 -9.52 13.43
C LYS A 144 3.17 -10.20 13.53
N LYS A 145 3.75 -10.16 14.73
CA LYS A 145 4.98 -10.88 15.03
C LYS A 145 4.74 -12.39 14.88
N GLY A 146 5.56 -13.07 14.08
CA GLY A 146 5.42 -14.50 13.77
C GLY A 146 4.50 -14.81 12.58
N GLU A 147 3.93 -13.78 11.94
CA GLU A 147 3.08 -13.90 10.75
C GLU A 147 3.74 -13.28 9.51
N GLU A 148 5.02 -12.88 9.60
CA GLU A 148 5.77 -12.22 8.53
C GLU A 148 5.82 -13.06 7.25
N GLN A 149 5.79 -14.39 7.41
CA GLN A 149 5.76 -15.34 6.30
C GLN A 149 4.46 -15.39 5.51
N TYR A 150 3.42 -14.69 5.96
CA TYR A 150 2.13 -14.58 5.25
C TYR A 150 1.85 -13.16 4.75
N ALA A 151 2.84 -12.27 4.82
CA ALA A 151 2.67 -10.84 4.54
C ALA A 151 2.05 -10.57 3.17
N ILE A 152 2.54 -11.26 2.14
CA ILE A 152 2.02 -11.18 0.76
C ILE A 152 1.67 -12.59 0.29
N GLU A 153 0.51 -12.72 -0.34
CA GLU A 153 0.10 -13.94 -1.02
C GLU A 153 0.22 -13.74 -2.52
N TYR A 154 0.94 -14.65 -3.18
CA TYR A 154 1.14 -14.67 -4.61
C TYR A 154 0.36 -15.82 -5.23
N ALA A 155 -0.48 -15.49 -6.21
CA ALA A 155 -1.04 -16.43 -7.16
C ALA A 155 -1.33 -15.68 -8.46
N LEU A 156 -0.99 -16.24 -9.61
CA LEU A 156 -1.19 -15.58 -10.92
C LEU A 156 -2.66 -15.17 -11.20
N ARG A 157 -3.60 -15.86 -10.55
CA ARG A 157 -5.05 -15.59 -10.67
C ARG A 157 -5.56 -14.65 -9.59
N TYR A 158 -4.71 -14.08 -8.75
CA TYR A 158 -5.10 -13.12 -7.72
C TYR A 158 -4.63 -11.73 -8.09
N GLY A 159 -5.40 -10.74 -7.67
CA GLY A 159 -4.90 -9.38 -7.59
C GLY A 159 -3.98 -9.19 -6.38
N PRO A 160 -3.77 -7.94 -5.96
CA PRO A 160 -3.08 -7.64 -4.71
C PRO A 160 -3.73 -8.41 -3.55
N THR A 161 -2.92 -9.24 -2.88
CA THR A 161 -3.35 -10.00 -1.70
C THR A 161 -2.31 -9.88 -0.58
N PHE A 162 -2.77 -9.49 0.60
CA PHE A 162 -1.95 -9.28 1.79
C PHE A 162 -2.48 -10.17 2.93
N GLY A 163 -1.58 -10.80 3.69
CA GLY A 163 -1.88 -11.35 5.02
C GLY A 163 -2.74 -12.60 5.04
N GLY A 164 -2.61 -13.47 4.03
CA GLY A 164 -3.53 -14.60 3.86
C GLY A 164 -4.98 -14.12 3.77
N SER A 165 -5.22 -13.15 2.90
CA SER A 165 -6.52 -12.52 2.65
C SER A 165 -7.02 -11.50 3.69
N ASP A 166 -6.15 -10.88 4.51
CA ASP A 166 -6.50 -9.61 5.20
C ASP A 166 -7.01 -8.56 4.18
N ILE A 167 -6.37 -8.52 3.01
CA ILE A 167 -6.89 -7.87 1.79
C ILE A 167 -6.76 -8.88 0.66
N HIS A 168 -7.83 -9.14 -0.08
CA HIS A 168 -7.79 -9.99 -1.27
C HIS A 168 -8.64 -9.40 -2.40
N LEU A 169 -8.07 -9.33 -3.60
CA LEU A 169 -8.80 -9.07 -4.85
C LEU A 169 -8.70 -10.30 -5.76
N ASN A 170 -9.82 -10.63 -6.41
CA ASN A 170 -9.91 -11.77 -7.32
C ASN A 170 -9.23 -11.50 -8.68
N ASP A 171 -9.26 -12.49 -9.57
CA ASP A 171 -8.67 -12.46 -10.92
C ASP A 171 -9.14 -11.27 -11.78
N ASN A 172 -10.40 -10.89 -11.69
CA ASN A 172 -10.93 -9.75 -12.44
C ASN A 172 -10.80 -8.41 -11.70
N LEU A 173 -10.17 -8.35 -10.52
CA LEU A 173 -9.97 -7.13 -9.73
C LEU A 173 -11.24 -6.31 -9.42
N GLN A 174 -12.44 -6.85 -9.67
CA GLN A 174 -13.71 -6.15 -9.44
C GLN A 174 -14.37 -6.57 -8.12
N LYS A 175 -13.94 -7.70 -7.56
CA LYS A 175 -14.44 -8.22 -6.30
C LYS A 175 -13.28 -8.64 -5.42
N GLY A 176 -13.58 -8.72 -4.14
CA GLY A 176 -12.60 -9.09 -3.14
C GLY A 176 -13.29 -9.38 -1.84
N HIS A 177 -12.47 -9.73 -0.85
CA HIS A 177 -12.91 -9.82 0.52
C HIS A 177 -11.76 -9.39 1.43
N SER A 178 -12.08 -9.24 2.71
CA SER A 178 -11.13 -8.91 3.73
C SER A 178 -11.39 -9.81 4.93
N ASN A 179 -10.35 -10.50 5.37
CA ASN A 179 -10.30 -11.28 6.60
C ASN A 179 -9.49 -10.53 7.67
N PHE A 180 -9.66 -9.19 7.73
CA PHE A 180 -8.82 -8.29 8.51
C PHE A 180 -8.62 -8.77 9.96
N GLY A 181 -7.39 -8.69 10.43
CA GLY A 181 -6.96 -9.25 11.71
C GLY A 181 -6.46 -10.69 11.58
N ASN A 182 -6.20 -11.21 10.38
CA ASN A 182 -5.63 -12.54 10.18
C ASN A 182 -4.12 -12.52 10.48
N SER A 183 -3.31 -11.96 9.59
CA SER A 183 -1.86 -11.82 9.74
C SER A 183 -1.43 -10.38 10.05
N TYR A 184 -2.28 -9.37 9.79
CA TYR A 184 -2.03 -7.98 10.20
C TYR A 184 -2.74 -7.63 11.52
N ASN A 185 -2.16 -6.71 12.30
CA ASN A 185 -2.73 -6.26 13.57
C ASN A 185 -4.04 -5.49 13.36
N LEU A 186 -5.00 -5.69 14.26
CA LEU A 186 -6.20 -4.86 14.35
C LEU A 186 -5.88 -3.53 15.05
N PRO A 187 -6.76 -2.52 14.96
CA PRO A 187 -6.67 -1.34 15.81
C PRO A 187 -6.59 -1.74 17.29
N ASN A 188 -5.87 -0.95 18.10
CA ASN A 188 -5.73 -1.20 19.53
C ASN A 188 -7.11 -1.35 20.20
N GLY A 189 -7.27 -2.43 20.98
CA GLY A 189 -8.50 -2.72 21.72
C GLY A 189 -9.59 -3.45 20.91
N ILE A 190 -9.29 -3.86 19.68
CA ILE A 190 -10.17 -4.72 18.88
C ILE A 190 -9.57 -6.12 18.80
N GLU A 191 -10.35 -7.13 19.20
CA GLU A 191 -10.02 -8.55 19.06
C GLU A 191 -10.90 -9.19 17.97
N LYS A 192 -10.45 -10.33 17.44
CA LYS A 192 -11.11 -11.07 16.37
C LYS A 192 -12.00 -12.18 16.92
#